data_AF-A0AAD8L4H2-F1
#
_entry.id   AF-A0AAD8L4H2-F1
#
_cell.length_a   1.000
_cell.length_b   1.000
_cell.length_c   1.000
_cell.angle_alpha   90.00
_cell.angle_beta   90.00
_cell.angle_gamma   90.00
#
_symmetry.space_group_name_H-M   'P 1'
#
loop_
_entity.id
_entity.type
_entity.pdbx_description
1 polymer ?
#
loop_
_entity_poly.entity_id
_entity_poly.type
_entity_poly.pdbx_seq_one_letter_code
_entity_poly.pdbx_strand_id
1 'polypeptide(L)'
;MKIFCLSLLLIIFLPLVIPATDNTNLVYKGCAKQDLSDPNGVYSSSLSAIFGALIQQSSKSKFYKTTSGSVSGLFQCRGDLSNVDCYTCVSRLPILMNKLCGKTVAARIQLLGCYMLYEVSGFAQISGMEMLYKTCGRSNAGNGFQERRDAAFSSLESVVGSGNGGFYTTSYENVYVLGQCQGDLGASDCGNCVKSAVQRAQVECGTSVSGQVYLHRCFVSYNYYANGHKDPYSSPSSSSSYSSSPSSSTSGSNPGRTVAIILGGAAGVGFIIVVLLIARKAMKKDDDY
;
A
#
# COMPACT_ATOMS: atom_id res chain seq x y z
N MET A 1 18.78 -37.80 -41.67
CA MET A 1 17.32 -37.52 -41.65
C MET A 1 16.69 -38.26 -40.47
N LYS A 2 16.47 -37.56 -39.34
CA LYS A 2 15.34 -37.69 -38.40
C LYS A 2 15.65 -36.87 -37.13
N ILE A 3 15.16 -35.64 -37.17
CA ILE A 3 14.88 -34.76 -36.04
C ILE A 3 13.80 -35.44 -35.19
N PHE A 4 13.95 -35.52 -33.86
CA PHE A 4 12.81 -35.45 -32.93
C PHE A 4 13.26 -35.03 -31.52
N CYS A 5 12.68 -33.91 -31.06
CA CYS A 5 12.45 -33.50 -29.67
C CYS A 5 13.66 -33.30 -28.74
N LEU A 6 14.45 -32.26 -29.01
CA LEU A 6 15.08 -31.47 -27.95
C LEU A 6 14.16 -30.26 -27.66
N SER A 7 13.04 -30.48 -26.98
CA SER A 7 12.13 -29.41 -26.59
C SER A 7 11.74 -29.52 -25.12
N LEU A 8 11.95 -28.41 -24.42
CA LEU A 8 11.22 -27.95 -23.25
C LEU A 8 11.46 -28.67 -21.91
N LEU A 9 12.51 -28.24 -21.21
CA LEU A 9 12.51 -28.15 -19.74
C LEU A 9 13.24 -26.88 -19.28
N LEU A 10 12.93 -25.75 -19.94
CA LEU A 10 13.00 -24.46 -19.27
C LEU A 10 11.78 -24.43 -18.34
N ILE A 11 11.93 -24.97 -17.12
CA ILE A 11 10.97 -24.68 -16.05
C ILE A 11 11.18 -23.19 -15.76
N ILE A 12 10.38 -22.38 -16.46
CA ILE A 12 10.14 -21.01 -16.09
C ILE A 12 9.62 -21.11 -14.66
N PHE A 13 10.46 -20.74 -13.70
CA PHE A 13 9.97 -20.25 -12.42
C PHE A 13 9.10 -19.05 -12.78
N LEU A 14 7.82 -19.27 -13.08
CA LEU A 14 6.84 -18.21 -12.99
C LEU A 14 6.86 -17.87 -11.51
N PRO A 15 7.35 -16.68 -11.10
CA PRO A 15 7.04 -16.23 -9.76
C PRO A 15 5.51 -16.27 -9.68
N LEU A 16 4.99 -16.87 -8.62
CA LEU A 16 3.59 -16.78 -8.28
C LEU A 16 3.26 -15.28 -8.26
N VAL A 17 2.62 -14.79 -9.32
CA VAL A 17 2.20 -13.39 -9.40
C VAL A 17 1.02 -13.30 -8.44
N ILE A 18 1.33 -13.07 -7.17
CA ILE A 18 0.38 -12.52 -6.22
C ILE A 18 -0.09 -11.21 -6.88
N PRO A 19 -1.41 -10.95 -7.00
CA PRO A 19 -1.87 -9.68 -7.51
C PRO A 19 -1.27 -8.58 -6.64
N ALA A 20 -0.29 -7.85 -7.17
CA ALA A 20 0.28 -6.72 -6.49
C ALA A 20 -0.84 -5.68 -6.33
N THR A 21 -1.07 -5.23 -5.11
CA THR A 21 -1.88 -4.04 -4.89
C THR A 21 -1.22 -2.90 -5.65
N ASP A 22 -1.93 -2.31 -6.61
CA ASP A 22 -1.39 -1.22 -7.42
C ASP A 22 -1.31 0.05 -6.57
N ASN A 23 -0.17 0.20 -5.90
CA ASN A 23 0.17 1.33 -5.05
C ASN A 23 0.59 2.58 -5.84
N THR A 24 0.63 2.48 -7.19
CA THR A 24 1.20 3.51 -8.06
C THR A 24 0.17 4.30 -8.85
N ASN A 25 -1.12 3.96 -8.72
CA ASN A 25 -2.19 4.74 -9.34
C ASN A 25 -2.25 6.16 -8.79
N LEU A 26 -2.41 7.12 -9.70
CA LEU A 26 -2.56 8.53 -9.39
C LEU A 26 -3.89 8.79 -8.67
N VAL A 27 -3.81 9.45 -7.52
CA VAL A 27 -4.99 9.94 -6.78
C VAL A 27 -5.26 11.39 -7.16
N TYR A 28 -4.28 12.27 -6.96
CA TYR A 28 -4.38 13.68 -7.35
C TYR A 28 -3.01 14.33 -7.53
N LYS A 29 -3.02 15.51 -8.16
CA LYS A 29 -1.87 16.42 -8.27
C LYS A 29 -2.20 17.79 -7.69
N GLY A 30 -1.21 18.44 -7.11
CA GLY A 30 -1.21 19.86 -6.77
C GLY A 30 0.04 20.50 -7.32
N CYS A 31 -0.11 21.57 -8.11
CA CYS A 31 1.01 22.30 -8.69
C CYS A 31 0.82 23.78 -8.32
N ALA A 32 1.89 24.48 -7.94
CA ALA A 32 1.81 25.92 -7.74
C ALA A 32 1.55 26.63 -9.08
N LYS A 33 0.88 27.77 -9.02
CA LYS A 33 0.58 28.58 -10.21
C LYS A 33 1.82 29.36 -10.70
N GLN A 34 2.79 29.58 -9.82
CA GLN A 34 4.01 30.32 -10.11
C GLN A 34 5.03 29.40 -10.78
N ASP A 35 5.52 29.83 -11.93
CA ASP A 35 6.59 29.15 -12.64
C ASP A 35 7.92 29.28 -11.90
N LEU A 36 8.74 28.23 -12.00
CA LEU A 36 10.08 28.23 -11.44
C LEU A 36 11.06 28.82 -12.46
N SER A 37 11.47 30.07 -12.23
CA SER A 37 12.55 30.70 -13.01
C SER A 37 13.91 30.18 -12.56
N ASP A 38 14.63 29.53 -13.47
CA ASP A 38 15.91 28.89 -13.18
C ASP A 38 16.94 29.11 -14.31
N PRO A 39 17.34 30.36 -14.58
CA PRO A 39 18.24 30.68 -15.69
C PRO A 39 19.64 30.05 -15.54
N ASN A 40 20.09 29.85 -14.30
CA ASN A 40 21.42 29.32 -13.99
C ASN A 40 21.41 27.82 -13.62
N GLY A 41 20.25 27.15 -13.66
CA GLY A 41 20.13 25.72 -13.35
C GLY A 41 20.29 25.33 -11.87
N VAL A 42 20.29 26.31 -10.97
CA VAL A 42 20.51 26.11 -9.52
C VAL A 42 19.34 25.33 -8.92
N TYR A 43 18.11 25.71 -9.23
CA TYR A 43 16.93 25.02 -8.70
C TYR A 43 16.77 23.62 -9.30
N SER A 44 17.05 23.45 -10.59
CA SER A 44 17.03 22.14 -11.25
C SER A 44 18.06 21.19 -10.62
N SER A 45 19.23 21.70 -10.25
CA SER A 45 20.26 20.93 -9.54
C SER A 45 19.81 20.55 -8.12
N SER A 46 19.26 21.50 -7.36
CA SER A 46 18.70 21.23 -6.03
C SER A 46 17.55 20.22 -6.06
N LEU A 47 16.62 20.34 -7.01
CA LEU A 47 15.51 19.40 -7.22
C LEU A 47 16.03 17.99 -7.53
N SER A 48 17.02 17.89 -8.41
CA SER A 48 17.64 16.61 -8.75
C SER A 48 18.29 15.95 -7.52
N ALA A 49 19.00 16.74 -6.71
CA ALA A 49 19.61 16.26 -5.48
C ALA A 49 18.58 15.76 -4.46
N ILE A 50 17.51 16.53 -4.19
CA ILE A 50 16.48 16.08 -3.25
C ILE A 50 15.72 14.86 -3.77
N PHE A 51 15.37 14.79 -5.06
CA PHE A 51 14.68 13.63 -5.62
C PHE A 51 15.51 12.37 -5.51
N GLY A 52 16.82 12.45 -5.78
CA GLY A 52 17.75 11.34 -5.58
C GLY A 52 17.78 10.87 -4.12
N ALA A 53 17.90 11.81 -3.18
CA ALA A 53 17.92 11.50 -1.74
C ALA A 53 16.59 10.88 -1.24
N LEU A 54 15.45 11.43 -1.66
CA LEU A 54 14.12 10.93 -1.30
C LEU A 54 13.90 9.50 -1.83
N ILE A 55 14.25 9.24 -3.10
CA ILE A 55 14.18 7.90 -3.68
C ILE A 55 15.09 6.94 -2.92
N GLN A 56 16.34 7.31 -2.66
CA GLN A 56 17.27 6.44 -1.93
C GLN A 56 16.73 6.08 -0.55
N GLN A 57 16.21 7.05 0.20
CA GLN A 57 15.76 6.85 1.57
C GLN A 57 14.44 6.07 1.67
N SER A 58 13.62 6.06 0.61
CA SER A 58 12.39 5.25 0.56
C SER A 58 12.60 3.73 0.64
N SER A 59 13.83 3.26 0.35
CA SER A 59 14.23 1.87 0.58
C SER A 59 14.49 1.52 2.05
N LYS A 60 14.51 2.51 2.95
CA LYS A 60 14.88 2.37 4.37
C LYS A 60 13.78 2.84 5.32
N SER A 61 13.03 3.87 4.93
CA SER A 61 12.01 4.52 5.77
C SER A 61 10.73 4.78 4.99
N LYS A 62 9.61 4.96 5.70
CA LYS A 62 8.32 5.40 5.13
C LYS A 62 8.17 6.89 5.01
N PHE A 63 9.03 7.65 5.67
CA PHE A 63 9.03 9.09 5.63
C PHE A 63 10.46 9.61 5.63
N TYR A 64 10.70 10.63 4.82
CA TYR A 64 11.93 11.40 4.87
C TYR A 64 11.67 12.80 4.34
N LYS A 65 12.32 13.78 4.96
CA LYS A 65 12.32 15.18 4.56
C LYS A 65 13.76 15.65 4.46
N THR A 66 14.06 16.40 3.41
CA THR A 66 15.40 16.92 3.15
C THR A 66 15.33 18.26 2.44
N THR A 67 16.45 18.97 2.43
CA THR A 67 16.60 20.28 1.79
C THR A 67 17.90 20.30 1.02
N SER A 68 17.89 20.91 -0.17
CA SER A 68 19.09 21.24 -0.94
C SER A 68 18.96 22.68 -1.42
N GLY A 69 19.92 23.54 -1.06
CA GLY A 69 19.83 24.97 -1.36
C GLY A 69 18.56 25.58 -0.79
N SER A 70 17.75 26.20 -1.66
CA SER A 70 16.46 26.81 -1.31
C SER A 70 15.25 25.93 -1.66
N VAL A 71 15.44 24.63 -1.78
CA VAL A 71 14.35 23.69 -2.09
C VAL A 71 14.25 22.65 -0.99
N SER A 72 13.09 22.56 -0.37
CA SER A 72 12.75 21.49 0.56
C SER A 72 11.87 20.46 -0.13
N GLY A 73 11.98 19.20 0.28
CA GLY A 73 11.10 18.16 -0.20
C GLY A 73 10.96 17.01 0.78
N LEU A 74 9.88 16.27 0.64
CA LEU A 74 9.59 15.09 1.43
C LEU A 74 8.87 14.03 0.62
N PHE A 75 8.99 12.79 1.05
CA PHE A 75 8.07 11.72 0.66
C PHE A 75 7.42 11.11 1.90
N GLN A 76 6.25 10.54 1.69
CA GLN A 76 5.56 9.73 2.68
C GLN A 76 4.90 8.55 1.96
N CYS A 77 5.30 7.34 2.33
CA CYS A 77 4.63 6.09 1.94
C CYS A 77 3.52 5.76 2.93
N ARG A 78 2.55 4.96 2.48
CA ARG A 78 1.55 4.34 3.34
C ARG A 78 2.23 3.39 4.32
N GLY A 79 1.79 3.39 5.57
CA GLY A 79 2.50 2.74 6.67
C GLY A 79 2.58 1.21 6.56
N ASP A 80 1.63 0.60 5.86
CA ASP A 80 1.50 -0.84 5.61
C ASP A 80 2.41 -1.37 4.47
N LEU A 81 3.07 -0.49 3.70
CA LEU A 81 3.90 -0.94 2.58
C LEU A 81 5.19 -1.59 3.03
N SER A 82 5.74 -2.51 2.24
CA SER A 82 7.14 -2.91 2.37
C SER A 82 8.07 -1.77 1.94
N ASN A 83 9.36 -1.83 2.29
CA ASN A 83 10.32 -0.82 1.79
C ASN A 83 10.52 -0.94 0.27
N VAL A 84 10.34 -2.14 -0.30
CA VAL A 84 10.41 -2.37 -1.75
C VAL A 84 9.23 -1.71 -2.46
N ASP A 85 8.01 -1.85 -1.93
CA ASP A 85 6.81 -1.20 -2.50
C ASP A 85 6.86 0.31 -2.32
N CYS A 86 7.36 0.78 -1.18
CA CYS A 86 7.58 2.20 -0.93
C CYS A 86 8.57 2.79 -1.96
N TYR A 87 9.72 2.14 -2.18
CA TYR A 87 10.68 2.54 -3.20
C TYR A 87 10.08 2.55 -4.61
N THR A 88 9.33 1.50 -4.95
CA THR A 88 8.65 1.38 -6.24
C THR A 88 7.65 2.52 -6.44
N CYS A 89 6.90 2.89 -5.41
CA CYS A 89 5.97 3.99 -5.45
C CYS A 89 6.69 5.35 -5.58
N VAL A 90 7.69 5.61 -4.73
CA VAL A 90 8.38 6.91 -4.66
C VAL A 90 9.20 7.19 -5.92
N SER A 91 9.82 6.17 -6.52
CA SER A 91 10.61 6.31 -7.76
C SER A 91 9.80 6.78 -8.98
N ARG A 92 8.46 6.64 -8.95
CA ARG A 92 7.57 7.15 -10.03
C ARG A 92 7.31 8.64 -9.92
N LEU A 93 7.40 9.22 -8.72
CA LEU A 93 6.90 10.56 -8.43
C LEU A 93 7.63 11.68 -9.18
N PRO A 94 8.98 11.71 -9.30
CA PRO A 94 9.65 12.79 -10.03
C PRO A 94 9.26 12.85 -11.51
N ILE A 95 9.08 11.69 -12.15
CA ILE A 95 8.64 11.61 -13.55
C ILE A 95 7.22 12.18 -13.69
N LEU A 96 6.31 11.80 -12.78
CA LEU A 96 4.94 12.31 -12.76
C LEU A 96 4.87 13.80 -12.45
N MET A 97 5.69 14.30 -11.53
CA MET A 97 5.80 15.73 -11.22
C MET A 97 6.18 16.53 -12.46
N ASN A 98 7.24 16.13 -13.15
CA ASN A 98 7.67 16.81 -14.37
C ASN A 98 6.59 16.76 -15.45
N LYS A 99 5.94 15.60 -15.65
CA LYS A 99 4.91 15.42 -16.67
C LYS A 99 3.62 16.20 -16.38
N LEU A 100 3.21 16.28 -15.12
CA LEU A 100 1.88 16.76 -14.73
C LEU A 100 1.87 18.20 -14.20
N CYS A 101 3.00 18.69 -13.70
CA CYS A 101 3.15 20.04 -13.14
C CYS A 101 4.16 20.91 -13.90
N GLY A 102 5.03 20.35 -14.74
CA GLY A 102 6.10 21.12 -15.38
C GLY A 102 7.07 21.70 -14.35
N LYS A 103 7.63 22.88 -14.66
CA LYS A 103 8.58 23.60 -13.78
C LYS A 103 7.84 24.65 -12.96
N THR A 104 7.54 24.33 -11.71
CA THR A 104 6.78 25.17 -10.78
C THR A 104 7.50 25.31 -9.45
N VAL A 105 7.20 26.34 -8.66
CA VAL A 105 7.87 26.58 -7.37
C VAL A 105 7.48 25.59 -6.27
N ALA A 106 6.37 24.86 -6.43
CA ALA A 106 5.99 23.78 -5.55
C ALA A 106 5.11 22.75 -6.29
N ALA A 107 5.29 21.47 -5.98
CA ALA A 107 4.42 20.43 -6.51
C ALA A 107 4.24 19.28 -5.53
N ARG A 108 3.03 18.71 -5.54
CA ARG A 108 2.63 17.51 -4.83
C ARG A 108 2.00 16.52 -5.80
N ILE A 109 2.46 15.27 -5.77
CA ILE A 109 1.81 14.16 -6.46
C ILE A 109 1.47 13.09 -5.42
N GLN A 110 0.19 12.71 -5.36
CA GLN A 110 -0.32 11.65 -4.50
C GLN A 110 -0.67 10.43 -5.34
N LEU A 111 -0.03 9.30 -5.02
CA LEU A 111 -0.40 7.96 -5.47
C LEU A 111 -1.10 7.21 -4.33
N LEU A 112 -1.70 6.05 -4.63
CA LEU A 112 -2.38 5.23 -3.62
C LEU A 112 -1.45 4.77 -2.49
N GLY A 113 -0.18 4.54 -2.78
CA GLY A 113 0.81 4.05 -1.82
C GLY A 113 1.74 5.10 -1.26
N CYS A 114 1.86 6.28 -1.86
CA CYS A 114 2.82 7.29 -1.42
C CYS A 114 2.54 8.66 -2.02
N TYR A 115 3.13 9.70 -1.45
CA TYR A 115 3.23 11.01 -2.09
C TYR A 115 4.61 11.61 -1.93
N MET A 116 4.88 12.61 -2.76
CA MET A 116 6.04 13.48 -2.64
C MET A 116 5.57 14.91 -2.80
N LEU A 117 6.19 15.81 -2.04
CA LEU A 117 5.98 17.24 -2.05
C LEU A 117 7.35 17.90 -2.11
N TYR A 118 7.53 18.87 -2.99
CA TYR A 118 8.65 19.82 -2.91
C TYR A 118 8.12 21.25 -2.91
N GLU A 119 8.86 22.12 -2.24
CA GLU A 119 8.55 23.54 -2.09
C GLU A 119 9.85 24.34 -2.11
N VAL A 120 9.89 25.37 -2.97
CA VAL A 120 10.94 26.38 -2.96
C VAL A 120 10.70 27.35 -1.80
N SER A 121 11.77 27.76 -1.12
CA SER A 121 11.73 28.73 -0.03
C SER A 121 10.95 30.00 -0.41
N GLY A 122 10.08 30.45 0.47
CA GLY A 122 9.21 31.61 0.24
C GLY A 122 7.85 31.27 -0.41
N PHE A 123 7.60 30.00 -0.73
CA PHE A 123 6.25 29.54 -1.09
C PHE A 123 5.28 29.70 0.10
N ALA A 124 4.01 30.00 -0.21
CA ALA A 124 3.00 30.30 0.80
C ALA A 124 2.75 29.10 1.73
N GLN A 125 2.65 29.35 3.04
CA GLN A 125 2.30 28.29 3.98
C GLN A 125 0.84 27.90 3.83
N ILE A 126 0.62 26.62 3.55
CA ILE A 126 -0.68 25.96 3.48
C ILE A 126 -1.00 25.41 4.87
N SER A 127 -2.22 25.61 5.35
CA SER A 127 -2.63 25.05 6.64
C SER A 127 -2.55 23.52 6.58
N GLY A 128 -2.00 22.89 7.63
CA GLY A 128 -1.93 21.42 7.71
C GLY A 128 -3.29 20.72 7.62
N MET A 129 -4.37 21.46 7.95
CA MET A 129 -5.76 20.99 7.94
C MET A 129 -6.52 21.37 6.66
N GLU A 130 -5.88 22.05 5.71
CA GLU A 130 -6.50 22.39 4.44
C GLU A 130 -6.82 21.11 3.66
N MET A 131 -8.06 20.99 3.20
CA MET A 131 -8.48 19.87 2.37
C MET A 131 -7.92 20.05 0.96
N LEU A 132 -7.09 19.10 0.54
CA LEU A 132 -6.48 19.11 -0.79
C LEU A 132 -7.28 18.33 -1.81
N TYR A 133 -7.89 17.21 -1.39
CA TYR A 133 -8.59 16.31 -2.30
C TYR A 133 -9.55 15.39 -1.56
N LYS A 134 -10.60 14.95 -2.26
CA LYS A 134 -11.50 13.89 -1.80
C LYS A 134 -11.92 12.98 -2.95
N THR A 135 -12.19 11.71 -2.62
CA THR A 135 -12.92 10.77 -3.47
C THR A 135 -13.98 10.10 -2.63
N CYS A 136 -15.23 10.11 -3.07
CA CYS A 136 -16.31 9.39 -2.42
C CYS A 136 -16.77 8.24 -3.33
N GLY A 137 -16.99 7.06 -2.74
CA GLY A 137 -17.53 5.90 -3.44
C GLY A 137 -19.03 6.03 -3.72
N ARG A 138 -19.63 4.95 -4.23
CA ARG A 138 -21.06 4.90 -4.52
C ARG A 138 -21.87 5.11 -3.24
N SER A 139 -23.00 5.80 -3.35
CA SER A 139 -24.00 5.86 -2.30
C SER A 139 -24.95 4.69 -2.49
N ASN A 140 -24.94 3.71 -1.59
CA ASN A 140 -25.89 2.58 -1.51
C ASN A 140 -25.64 1.85 -0.18
N ALA A 141 -25.48 2.62 0.88
CA ALA A 141 -25.22 2.06 2.18
C ALA A 141 -26.57 1.65 2.77
N GLY A 142 -26.81 0.34 2.90
CA GLY A 142 -28.02 -0.15 3.56
C GLY A 142 -28.19 0.46 4.95
N ASN A 143 -29.36 0.25 5.55
CA ASN A 143 -29.68 0.80 6.87
C ASN A 143 -28.56 0.55 7.89
N GLY A 144 -28.29 1.54 8.75
CA GLY A 144 -27.29 1.41 9.82
C GLY A 144 -25.83 1.63 9.38
N PHE A 145 -25.55 1.99 8.12
CA PHE A 145 -24.16 2.19 7.69
C PHE A 145 -23.51 3.43 8.33
N GLN A 146 -24.25 4.55 8.40
CA GLN A 146 -23.68 5.81 8.88
C GLN A 146 -23.23 5.67 10.33
N GLU A 147 -24.06 5.03 11.14
CA GLU A 147 -23.80 4.68 12.54
C GLU A 147 -22.55 3.81 12.67
N ARG A 148 -22.41 2.79 11.82
CA ARG A 148 -21.23 1.91 11.81
C ARG A 148 -19.95 2.62 11.36
N ARG A 149 -20.07 3.51 10.38
CA ARG A 149 -18.95 4.35 9.93
C ARG A 149 -18.52 5.31 11.04
N ASP A 150 -19.46 5.97 11.69
CA ASP A 150 -19.16 6.93 12.75
C ASP A 150 -18.61 6.23 14.01
N ALA A 151 -19.04 5.00 14.29
CA ALA A 151 -18.42 4.14 15.28
C ALA A 151 -16.97 3.78 14.88
N ALA A 152 -16.72 3.39 13.62
CA ALA A 152 -15.36 3.12 13.13
C ALA A 152 -14.46 4.37 13.21
N PHE A 153 -14.98 5.55 12.87
CA PHE A 153 -14.25 6.81 13.03
C PHE A 153 -13.96 7.13 14.50
N SER A 154 -14.90 6.91 15.41
CA SER A 154 -14.68 7.07 16.84
C SER A 154 -13.58 6.12 17.35
N SER A 155 -13.56 4.88 16.86
CA SER A 155 -12.46 3.93 17.12
C SER A 155 -11.12 4.40 16.57
N LEU A 156 -11.10 5.06 15.40
CA LEU A 156 -9.88 5.63 14.83
C LEU A 156 -9.37 6.79 15.68
N GLU A 157 -10.25 7.71 16.05
CA GLU A 157 -9.90 8.88 16.86
C GLU A 157 -9.39 8.52 18.26
N SER A 158 -9.81 7.39 18.82
CA SER A 158 -9.34 6.91 20.13
C SER A 158 -7.93 6.32 20.11
N VAL A 159 -7.49 5.79 18.96
CA VAL A 159 -6.13 5.23 18.79
C VAL A 159 -5.14 6.23 18.20
N VAL A 160 -5.63 7.31 17.57
CA VAL A 160 -4.77 8.38 17.06
C VAL A 160 -4.23 9.19 18.25
N GLY A 161 -2.91 9.35 18.30
CA GLY A 161 -2.22 10.01 19.41
C GLY A 161 -1.48 9.05 20.34
N SER A 162 -1.72 7.74 20.24
CA SER A 162 -1.00 6.71 21.03
C SER A 162 0.45 6.45 20.59
N GLY A 163 0.99 7.24 19.64
CA GLY A 163 2.40 7.17 19.24
C GLY A 163 2.77 6.12 18.19
N ASN A 164 1.81 5.47 17.52
CA ASN A 164 2.03 4.41 16.50
C ASN A 164 2.63 4.90 15.16
N GLY A 165 3.59 5.82 15.18
CA GLY A 165 4.34 6.21 13.97
C GLY A 165 3.49 6.90 12.88
N GLY A 166 2.32 7.43 13.24
CA GLY A 166 1.48 8.22 12.34
C GLY A 166 0.62 7.41 11.37
N PHE A 167 0.53 6.08 11.50
CA PHE A 167 -0.34 5.23 10.68
C PHE A 167 -1.25 4.39 11.58
N TYR A 168 -2.55 4.44 11.29
CA TYR A 168 -3.59 3.86 12.13
C TYR A 168 -4.63 3.16 11.28
N THR A 169 -5.06 1.99 11.73
CA THR A 169 -6.09 1.20 11.07
C THR A 169 -7.00 0.61 12.14
N THR A 170 -8.30 0.62 11.90
CA THR A 170 -9.27 -0.05 12.76
C THR A 170 -10.47 -0.47 11.94
N SER A 171 -11.32 -1.30 12.52
CA SER A 171 -12.55 -1.74 11.91
C SER A 171 -13.67 -1.71 12.94
N TYR A 172 -14.86 -1.38 12.48
CA TYR A 172 -16.08 -1.55 13.26
C TYR A 172 -17.09 -2.29 12.40
N GLU A 173 -17.41 -3.52 12.80
CA GLU A 173 -18.15 -4.49 12.00
C GLU A 173 -17.58 -4.63 10.57
N ASN A 174 -18.31 -4.09 9.59
CA ASN A 174 -18.03 -4.20 8.16
C ASN A 174 -17.36 -2.95 7.59
N VAL A 175 -17.03 -1.96 8.42
CA VAL A 175 -16.35 -0.73 8.01
C VAL A 175 -14.90 -0.78 8.45
N TYR A 176 -13.99 -0.79 7.49
CA TYR A 176 -12.57 -0.61 7.73
C TYR A 176 -12.21 0.87 7.56
N VAL A 177 -11.37 1.40 8.43
CA VAL A 177 -10.88 2.77 8.36
C VAL A 177 -9.36 2.82 8.54
N LEU A 178 -8.74 3.75 7.84
CA LEU A 178 -7.31 4.02 7.90
C LEU A 178 -7.12 5.53 8.06
N GLY A 179 -6.32 5.93 9.05
CA GLY A 179 -5.85 7.30 9.23
C GLY A 179 -4.34 7.34 9.14
N GLN A 180 -3.79 8.36 8.46
CA GLN A 180 -2.35 8.54 8.39
C GLN A 180 -1.96 10.01 8.44
N CYS A 181 -0.96 10.31 9.25
CA CYS A 181 -0.32 11.61 9.38
C CYS A 181 1.02 11.62 8.62
N GLN A 182 1.45 12.81 8.21
CA GLN A 182 2.81 13.03 7.75
C GLN A 182 3.80 12.79 8.91
N GLY A 183 4.93 12.17 8.61
CA GLY A 183 5.84 11.63 9.63
C GLY A 183 6.56 12.63 10.52
N ASP A 184 6.46 13.94 10.25
CA ASP A 184 7.02 15.01 11.09
C ASP A 184 5.97 15.70 12.00
N LEU A 185 4.75 15.15 12.10
CA LEU A 185 3.75 15.64 13.05
C LEU A 185 3.94 15.03 14.44
N GLY A 186 3.86 15.87 15.47
CA GLY A 186 3.70 15.40 16.84
C GLY A 186 2.35 14.70 17.04
N ALA A 187 2.26 13.85 18.05
CA ALA A 187 1.08 13.02 18.32
C ALA A 187 -0.22 13.84 18.45
N SER A 188 -0.17 14.99 19.15
CA SER A 188 -1.32 15.89 19.31
C SER A 188 -1.78 16.48 17.97
N ASP A 189 -0.86 17.02 17.16
CA ASP A 189 -1.19 17.60 15.87
C ASP A 189 -1.72 16.55 14.89
N CYS A 190 -1.16 15.33 14.95
CA CYS A 190 -1.67 14.19 14.21
C CYS A 190 -3.11 13.86 14.59
N GLY A 191 -3.41 13.79 15.90
CA GLY A 191 -4.77 13.64 16.43
C GLY A 191 -5.73 14.68 15.89
N ASN A 192 -5.36 15.95 15.96
CA ASN A 192 -6.20 17.05 15.48
C ASN A 192 -6.40 17.00 13.96
N CYS A 193 -5.36 16.65 13.19
CA CYS A 193 -5.47 16.51 11.74
C CYS A 193 -6.42 15.38 11.36
N VAL A 194 -6.27 14.20 11.97
CA VAL A 194 -7.14 13.04 11.68
C VAL A 194 -8.58 13.34 12.06
N LYS A 195 -8.84 13.94 13.22
CA LYS A 195 -10.20 14.39 13.62
C LYS A 195 -10.80 15.36 12.60
N SER A 196 -10.00 16.32 12.12
CA SER A 196 -10.44 17.23 11.06
C SER A 196 -10.77 16.48 9.77
N ALA A 197 -9.95 15.49 9.39
CA ALA A 197 -10.19 14.68 8.20
C ALA A 197 -11.45 13.79 8.33
N VAL A 198 -11.72 13.25 9.52
CA VAL A 198 -12.95 12.53 9.85
C VAL A 198 -14.18 13.42 9.66
N GLN A 199 -14.17 14.61 10.26
CA GLN A 199 -15.27 15.58 10.12
C GLN A 199 -15.53 15.93 8.65
N ARG A 200 -14.45 16.15 7.88
CA ARG A 200 -14.55 16.36 6.44
C ARG A 200 -15.13 15.14 5.72
N ALA A 201 -14.73 13.91 6.07
CA ALA A 201 -15.29 12.70 5.46
C ALA A 201 -16.80 12.55 5.73
N GLN A 202 -17.26 12.89 6.94
CA GLN A 202 -18.68 12.86 7.31
C GLN A 202 -19.51 13.85 6.50
N VAL A 203 -19.01 15.08 6.31
CA VAL A 203 -19.70 16.12 5.53
C VAL A 203 -19.65 15.83 4.03
N GLU A 204 -18.48 15.45 3.53
CA GLU A 204 -18.22 15.42 2.08
C GLU A 204 -18.57 14.08 1.42
N CYS A 205 -18.54 12.98 2.19
CA CYS A 205 -18.81 11.61 1.72
C CYS A 205 -19.87 10.90 2.60
N GLY A 206 -20.74 11.66 3.27
CA GLY A 206 -21.67 11.18 4.31
C GLY A 206 -22.55 9.98 3.94
N THR A 207 -22.91 9.80 2.67
CA THR A 207 -23.75 8.68 2.21
C THR A 207 -22.98 7.61 1.44
N SER A 208 -21.70 7.83 1.18
CA SER A 208 -20.87 6.94 0.38
C SER A 208 -20.34 5.79 1.21
N VAL A 209 -20.40 4.57 0.66
CA VAL A 209 -19.92 3.33 1.33
C VAL A 209 -18.40 3.24 1.43
N SER A 210 -17.70 4.12 0.74
CA SER A 210 -16.25 4.29 0.85
C SER A 210 -15.89 5.75 0.60
N GLY A 211 -14.72 6.16 1.08
CA GLY A 211 -14.24 7.50 0.86
C GLY A 211 -12.77 7.65 1.24
N GLN A 212 -12.11 8.62 0.62
CA GLN A 212 -10.76 9.05 0.93
C GLN A 212 -10.76 10.58 1.01
N VAL A 213 -10.30 11.14 2.12
CA VAL A 213 -10.18 12.58 2.33
C VAL A 213 -8.75 12.90 2.70
N TYR A 214 -8.11 13.73 1.87
CA TYR A 214 -6.73 14.15 2.02
C TYR A 214 -6.68 15.61 2.45
N LEU A 215 -6.17 15.83 3.67
CA LEU A 215 -5.72 17.13 4.11
C LEU A 215 -4.24 17.31 3.75
N HIS A 216 -3.71 18.51 3.96
CA HIS A 216 -2.31 18.81 3.63
C HIS A 216 -1.32 17.90 4.38
N ARG A 217 -1.56 17.64 5.67
CA ARG A 217 -0.66 16.89 6.56
C ARG A 217 -1.18 15.52 7.04
N CYS A 218 -2.37 15.10 6.63
CA CYS A 218 -2.90 13.77 6.96
C CYS A 218 -3.99 13.35 5.97
N PHE A 219 -4.40 12.09 6.00
CA PHE A 219 -5.59 11.63 5.30
C PHE A 219 -6.34 10.57 6.09
N VAL A 220 -7.62 10.41 5.78
CA VAL A 220 -8.47 9.31 6.26
C VAL A 220 -9.08 8.61 5.05
N SER A 221 -9.14 7.28 5.10
CA SER A 221 -9.91 6.47 4.18
C SER A 221 -10.81 5.51 4.93
N TYR A 222 -11.93 5.16 4.32
CA TYR A 222 -12.82 4.14 4.83
C TYR A 222 -13.43 3.33 3.69
N ASN A 223 -13.73 2.06 3.95
CA ASN A 223 -14.39 1.18 3.00
C ASN A 223 -15.31 0.19 3.71
N TYR A 224 -16.54 0.08 3.22
CA TYR A 224 -17.52 -0.90 3.64
C TYR A 224 -17.35 -2.23 2.88
N TYR A 225 -17.35 -3.33 3.62
CA TYR A 225 -17.26 -4.69 3.09
C TYR A 225 -18.52 -5.48 3.46
N ALA A 226 -19.44 -5.65 2.51
CA ALA A 226 -20.73 -6.33 2.74
C ALA A 226 -20.59 -7.78 3.26
N ASN A 227 -19.47 -8.46 2.96
CA ASN A 227 -19.19 -9.84 3.36
C ASN A 227 -18.23 -9.95 4.56
N GLY A 228 -18.05 -8.88 5.33
CA GLY A 228 -17.08 -8.81 6.41
C GLY A 228 -15.68 -8.44 5.93
N HIS A 229 -14.97 -7.65 6.73
CA HIS A 229 -13.56 -7.37 6.51
C HIS A 229 -12.73 -8.54 7.08
N LYS A 230 -11.97 -9.23 6.22
CA LYS A 230 -10.99 -10.22 6.67
C LYS A 230 -9.64 -9.52 6.82
N ASP A 231 -9.36 -9.03 8.02
CA ASP A 231 -8.02 -8.53 8.36
C ASP A 231 -6.99 -9.66 8.15
N PRO A 232 -5.95 -9.49 7.31
CA PRO A 232 -4.89 -10.48 7.15
C PRO A 232 -4.03 -10.67 8.41
N TYR A 233 -4.18 -9.79 9.41
CA TYR A 233 -3.31 -9.69 10.59
C TYR A 233 -4.04 -9.91 11.93
N SER A 234 -5.35 -10.14 11.93
CA SER A 234 -6.09 -10.44 13.16
C SER A 234 -5.94 -11.92 13.51
N SER A 235 -4.98 -12.24 14.38
CA SER A 235 -4.96 -13.51 15.11
C SER A 235 -6.26 -13.67 15.91
N PRO A 236 -6.82 -14.89 16.04
CA PRO A 236 -8.09 -15.09 16.70
C PRO A 236 -7.92 -14.82 18.20
N SER A 237 -8.53 -13.74 18.68
CA SER A 237 -8.75 -13.53 20.10
C SER A 237 -9.87 -14.46 20.55
N SER A 238 -9.51 -15.37 21.44
CA SER A 238 -10.39 -16.31 22.12
C SER A 238 -11.53 -15.55 22.81
N SER A 239 -12.74 -15.65 22.28
CA SER A 239 -13.97 -15.32 23.01
C SER A 239 -14.83 -16.57 23.07
N SER A 240 -14.88 -17.15 24.26
CA SER A 240 -15.74 -18.25 24.65
C SER A 240 -17.19 -17.80 24.69
N SER A 241 -18.07 -18.49 23.96
CA SER A 241 -19.52 -18.48 24.22
C SER A 241 -20.13 -19.79 23.71
N TYR A 242 -20.66 -20.55 24.66
CA TYR A 242 -21.45 -21.76 24.46
C TYR A 242 -22.80 -21.45 23.81
N SER A 243 -23.22 -22.21 22.78
CA SER A 243 -24.52 -22.92 22.76
C SER A 243 -24.77 -23.68 21.44
N SER A 244 -24.91 -25.00 21.61
CA SER A 244 -25.78 -26.01 20.98
C SER A 244 -26.29 -25.89 19.53
N SER A 245 -25.96 -26.92 18.73
CA SER A 245 -26.49 -27.29 17.39
C SER A 245 -27.94 -27.85 17.44
N PRO A 246 -28.64 -28.08 16.30
CA PRO A 246 -28.33 -29.18 15.36
C PRO A 246 -28.37 -28.83 13.85
N SER A 247 -27.83 -29.78 13.09
CA SER A 247 -27.39 -29.84 11.68
C SER A 247 -28.44 -29.83 10.56
N SER A 248 -28.04 -29.36 9.35
CA SER A 248 -28.08 -30.16 8.11
C SER A 248 -27.40 -29.48 6.88
N SER A 249 -26.37 -30.17 6.35
CA SER A 249 -25.91 -30.31 4.93
C SER A 249 -25.64 -29.09 4.04
N THR A 250 -24.67 -29.01 3.13
CA THR A 250 -23.45 -29.77 2.75
C THR A 250 -22.82 -28.92 1.63
N SER A 251 -21.61 -28.38 1.82
CA SER A 251 -20.64 -28.15 0.74
C SER A 251 -19.29 -27.78 1.37
N GLY A 252 -18.54 -28.82 1.72
CA GLY A 252 -17.22 -28.68 2.32
C GLY A 252 -16.13 -28.85 1.27
N SER A 253 -15.37 -27.79 1.01
CA SER A 253 -14.01 -27.89 0.48
C SER A 253 -13.04 -27.68 1.64
N ASN A 254 -12.54 -28.79 2.18
CA ASN A 254 -11.64 -28.84 3.33
C ASN A 254 -10.25 -28.27 3.03
N PRO A 255 -9.61 -27.54 3.97
CA PRO A 255 -8.25 -27.01 3.84
C PRO A 255 -7.13 -28.06 4.09
N GLY A 256 -7.46 -29.35 4.12
CA GLY A 256 -6.48 -30.43 4.33
C GLY A 256 -5.58 -30.76 3.12
N ARG A 257 -5.77 -30.09 1.96
CA ARG A 257 -5.07 -30.44 0.71
C ARG A 257 -3.77 -29.66 0.47
N THR A 258 -3.48 -28.61 1.24
CA THR A 258 -2.29 -27.77 1.02
C THR A 258 -1.03 -28.28 1.74
N VAL A 259 -1.19 -29.01 2.85
CA VAL A 259 -0.04 -29.65 3.54
C VAL A 259 0.39 -30.96 2.86
N ALA A 260 -0.52 -31.64 2.14
CA ALA A 260 -0.21 -32.88 1.42
C ALA A 260 0.71 -32.67 0.20
N ILE A 261 0.70 -31.49 -0.41
CA ILE A 261 1.49 -31.20 -1.62
C ILE A 261 2.97 -30.95 -1.29
N ILE A 262 3.26 -30.34 -0.13
CA ILE A 262 4.62 -29.99 0.28
C ILE A 262 5.41 -31.25 0.66
N LEU A 263 4.76 -32.26 1.27
CA LEU A 263 5.39 -33.54 1.58
C LEU A 263 5.45 -34.51 0.38
N GLY A 264 4.53 -34.38 -0.58
CA GLY A 264 4.54 -35.17 -1.82
C GLY A 264 5.63 -34.74 -2.82
N GLY A 265 5.95 -33.45 -2.87
CA GLY A 265 6.97 -32.90 -3.79
C GLY A 265 8.39 -33.36 -3.47
N ALA A 266 8.76 -33.43 -2.19
CA ALA A 266 10.10 -33.88 -1.78
C ALA A 266 10.31 -35.38 -2.05
N ALA A 267 9.29 -36.22 -1.82
CA ALA A 267 9.37 -37.65 -2.11
C ALA A 267 9.42 -37.95 -3.62
N GLY A 268 8.68 -37.19 -4.44
CA GLY A 268 8.66 -37.35 -5.90
C GLY A 268 10.00 -37.01 -6.56
N VAL A 269 10.68 -35.94 -6.12
CA VAL A 269 12.01 -35.57 -6.62
C VAL A 269 13.06 -36.61 -6.22
N GLY A 270 12.99 -37.14 -4.99
CA GLY A 270 13.87 -38.21 -4.53
C GLY A 270 13.73 -39.49 -5.35
N PHE A 271 12.50 -39.91 -5.65
CA PHE A 271 12.25 -41.11 -6.47
C PHE A 271 12.78 -40.96 -7.90
N ILE A 272 12.60 -39.79 -8.52
CA ILE A 272 13.12 -39.53 -9.88
C ILE A 272 14.66 -39.57 -9.91
N ILE A 273 15.33 -39.03 -8.90
CA ILE A 273 16.80 -39.09 -8.82
C ILE A 273 17.27 -40.55 -8.70
N VAL A 274 16.61 -41.37 -7.87
CA VAL A 274 16.95 -42.80 -7.73
C VAL A 274 16.75 -43.57 -9.04
N VAL A 275 15.64 -43.34 -9.75
CA VAL A 275 15.39 -43.96 -11.06
C VAL A 275 16.44 -43.55 -12.10
N LEU A 276 16.83 -42.27 -12.13
CA LEU A 276 17.88 -41.79 -13.04
C LEU A 276 19.26 -42.39 -12.73
N LEU A 277 19.58 -42.62 -11.45
CA LEU A 277 20.84 -43.26 -11.04
C LEU A 277 20.88 -44.75 -11.40
N ILE A 278 19.74 -45.46 -11.29
CA ILE A 278 19.62 -46.86 -11.71
C ILE A 278 19.72 -46.98 -13.23
N ALA A 279 19.03 -46.11 -13.98
CA ALA A 279 19.10 -46.08 -15.44
C ALA A 279 20.53 -45.82 -15.94
N ARG A 280 21.26 -44.88 -15.31
CA ARG A 280 22.69 -44.65 -15.63
C ARG A 280 23.57 -45.85 -15.34
N LYS A 281 23.29 -46.63 -14.30
CA LYS A 281 24.02 -47.88 -14.01
C LYS A 281 23.72 -48.99 -15.01
N ALA A 282 22.49 -49.07 -15.52
CA ALA A 282 22.11 -50.04 -16.54
C ALA A 282 22.76 -49.72 -17.89
N MET A 283 22.73 -48.45 -18.32
CA MET A 283 23.35 -48.01 -19.57
C MET A 283 24.87 -48.18 -19.59
N LYS A 284 25.53 -48.14 -18.42
CA LYS A 284 26.98 -48.35 -18.33
C LYS A 284 27.39 -49.83 -18.37
N LYS A 285 26.42 -50.77 -18.32
CA LYS A 285 26.67 -52.21 -18.35
C LYS A 285 26.62 -52.79 -19.76
N ASP A 286 26.04 -52.05 -20.70
CA ASP A 286 25.93 -52.46 -22.11
C ASP A 286 27.13 -51.97 -22.97
N ASP A 287 28.11 -51.29 -22.36
CA ASP A 287 29.34 -50.84 -23.03
C ASP A 287 30.54 -51.81 -22.86
N ASP A 288 30.34 -52.97 -22.21
CA ASP A 288 31.40 -53.98 -21.96
C ASP A 288 31.08 -55.38 -22.54
N TYR A 289 30.26 -55.49 -23.59
CA TYR A 289 30.14 -56.71 -24.40
C TYR A 289 29.98 -56.43 -25.89
#